data_AF-A0A0Q6C301-F1
#
_entry.id   AF-A0A0Q6C301-F1
#
_cell.length_a   1.000
_cell.length_b   1.000
_cell.length_c   1.000
_cell.angle_alpha   90.00
_cell.angle_beta   90.00
_cell.angle_gamma   90.00
#
_symmetry.space_group_name_H-M   'P 1'
#
loop_
_entity.id
_entity.type
_entity.pdbx_description
1 polymer ?
#
loop_
_entity_poly.entity_id
_entity_poly.type
_entity_poly.pdbx_seq_one_letter_code
_entity_poly.pdbx_strand_id
1 'polypeptide(L)'
;MQTFNLARLAAAKTRRASVTLPPIVDSGGAQKEYLRAERAMLRALAARTMSDVVPQVEAEIARQRSALTQDALFSGMFETLKDLAVTLGIIAEGTVSRILGLEAGRHTEKWKASVRSTLGIDIAAVVSQEDLGDKLQDAVGRNASLIKSLASDTVAKVERAAYDAVLQGQTAKQFRERLTEEFGVADRRAKVIARDQVAKLTSDLNRFRHVQAGVTSYAWSTSHDERVRARHKALEGKEYEYGKPTDAENGLPPGQPIQCRCVARGIVYFDGERFD
;
A
#
# COMPACT_ATOMS: atom_id res chain seq x y z
N MET A 1 17.69 12.20 -14.29
CA MET A 1 17.67 12.41 -12.83
C MET A 1 18.82 13.32 -12.45
N GLN A 2 18.55 14.52 -11.95
CA GLN A 2 19.60 15.39 -11.44
C GLN A 2 20.02 14.88 -10.05
N THR A 3 21.28 14.48 -9.92
CA THR A 3 21.87 14.04 -8.66
C THR A 3 22.67 15.16 -8.01
N PHE A 4 22.76 15.15 -6.69
CA PHE A 4 23.61 16.05 -5.92
C PHE A 4 24.28 15.26 -4.79
N ASN A 5 25.34 15.80 -4.19
CA ASN A 5 26.09 15.10 -3.15
C ASN A 5 25.97 15.87 -1.82
N LEU A 6 25.22 15.30 -0.86
CA LEU A 6 25.03 15.91 0.46
C LEU A 6 26.33 16.07 1.23
N ALA A 7 27.23 15.08 1.16
CA ALA A 7 28.51 15.13 1.88
C ALA A 7 29.33 16.35 1.45
N ARG A 8 29.43 16.59 0.13
CA ARG A 8 30.13 17.76 -0.43
C ARG A 8 29.47 19.08 -0.04
N LEU A 9 28.14 19.15 -0.07
CA LEU A 9 27.40 20.36 0.30
C LEU A 9 27.54 20.70 1.80
N ALA A 10 27.68 19.70 2.66
CA ALA A 10 27.79 19.88 4.10
C ALA A 10 29.23 19.75 4.65
N ALA A 11 30.25 19.51 3.80
CA ALA A 11 31.64 19.27 4.23
C ALA A 11 32.21 20.39 5.11
N ALA A 12 31.89 21.66 4.83
CA ALA A 12 32.35 22.79 5.63
C ALA A 12 31.56 22.99 6.95
N LYS A 13 30.47 22.24 7.17
CA LYS A 13 29.53 22.42 8.29
C LYS A 13 29.70 21.38 9.40
N THR A 14 30.44 20.31 9.18
CA THR A 14 30.64 19.23 10.15
C THR A 14 32.07 18.72 10.14
N ARG A 15 32.55 18.25 11.30
CA ARG A 15 33.83 17.51 11.44
C ARG A 15 33.61 16.02 11.74
N ARG A 16 32.37 15.55 11.65
CA ARG A 16 32.02 14.14 11.90
C ARG A 16 32.32 13.32 10.65
N ALA A 17 32.90 12.13 10.84
CA ALA A 17 33.13 11.17 9.76
C ALA A 17 31.84 10.72 9.06
N SER A 18 30.74 10.63 9.81
CA SER A 18 29.42 10.33 9.25
C SER A 18 28.27 10.95 10.05
N VAL A 19 27.11 11.08 9.41
CA VAL A 19 25.85 11.50 10.03
C VAL A 19 24.70 10.66 9.49
N THR A 20 23.89 10.11 10.40
CA THR A 20 22.67 9.36 10.06
C THR A 20 21.46 10.29 10.04
N LEU A 21 20.79 10.36 8.90
CA LEU A 21 19.59 11.17 8.71
C LEU A 21 18.41 10.63 9.55
N PRO A 22 17.52 11.50 10.05
CA PRO A 22 16.34 11.06 10.77
C PRO A 22 15.38 10.34 9.80
N PRO A 23 14.60 9.36 10.31
CA PRO A 23 13.68 8.59 9.48
C PRO A 23 12.51 9.45 9.02
N ILE A 24 12.11 9.30 7.76
CA ILE A 24 10.82 9.79 7.27
C ILE A 24 9.87 8.59 7.22
N VAL A 25 8.91 8.59 8.16
CA VAL A 25 7.85 7.59 8.24
C VAL A 25 6.61 8.06 7.48
N ASP A 26 5.80 7.10 7.08
CA ASP A 26 4.59 7.30 6.30
C ASP A 26 3.48 8.01 7.09
N SER A 27 2.47 8.53 6.39
CA SER A 27 1.36 9.26 7.02
C SER A 27 0.23 8.31 7.46
N GLY A 28 -0.01 8.23 8.76
CA GLY A 28 -1.20 7.57 9.30
C GLY A 28 -2.52 8.22 8.82
N GLY A 29 -2.50 9.50 8.42
CA GLY A 29 -3.62 10.16 7.77
C GLY A 29 -3.89 9.60 6.36
N ALA A 30 -2.83 9.46 5.56
CA ALA A 30 -2.92 8.89 4.21
C ALA A 30 -3.43 7.44 4.25
N GLN A 31 -2.93 6.61 5.18
CA GLN A 31 -3.45 5.25 5.39
C GLN A 31 -4.96 5.23 5.67
N LYS A 32 -5.45 6.14 6.53
CA LYS A 32 -6.88 6.22 6.89
C LYS A 32 -7.73 6.70 5.72
N GLU A 33 -7.25 7.65 4.93
CA GLU A 33 -7.96 8.14 3.74
C GLU A 33 -8.01 7.11 2.63
N TYR A 34 -6.91 6.40 2.38
CA TYR A 34 -6.88 5.27 1.47
C TYR A 34 -7.93 4.24 1.88
N LEU A 35 -7.86 3.76 3.13
CA LEU A 35 -8.81 2.77 3.63
C LEU A 35 -10.27 3.26 3.56
N ARG A 36 -10.51 4.56 3.74
CA ARG A 36 -11.85 5.14 3.58
C ARG A 36 -12.34 5.03 2.14
N ALA A 37 -11.49 5.26 1.15
CA ALA A 37 -11.85 5.10 -0.27
C ALA A 37 -12.23 3.65 -0.61
N GLU A 38 -11.40 2.67 -0.21
CA GLU A 38 -11.70 1.25 -0.45
C GLU A 38 -12.97 0.81 0.26
N ARG A 39 -13.19 1.27 1.50
CA ARG A 39 -14.41 0.94 2.25
C ARG A 39 -15.66 1.56 1.66
N ALA A 40 -15.57 2.75 1.06
CA ALA A 40 -16.69 3.35 0.36
C ALA A 40 -17.12 2.46 -0.81
N MET A 41 -16.15 1.99 -1.61
CA MET A 41 -16.39 1.02 -2.68
C MET A 41 -17.02 -0.28 -2.14
N LEU A 42 -16.42 -0.92 -1.14
CA LEU A 42 -16.93 -2.18 -0.58
C LEU A 42 -18.34 -2.05 0.01
N ARG A 43 -18.66 -0.93 0.65
CA ARG A 43 -20.01 -0.66 1.18
C ARG A 43 -21.04 -0.50 0.07
N ALA A 44 -20.68 0.17 -1.01
CA ALA A 44 -21.57 0.32 -2.16
C ALA A 44 -21.82 -1.03 -2.85
N LEU A 45 -20.80 -1.88 -2.97
CA LEU A 45 -20.95 -3.25 -3.46
C LEU A 45 -21.82 -4.11 -2.55
N ALA A 46 -21.64 -4.00 -1.23
CA ALA A 46 -22.48 -4.67 -0.25
C ALA A 46 -23.94 -4.22 -0.37
N ALA A 47 -24.18 -2.91 -0.42
CA ALA A 47 -25.53 -2.35 -0.59
C ALA A 47 -26.20 -2.89 -1.87
N ARG A 48 -25.48 -2.88 -3.00
CA ARG A 48 -25.97 -3.42 -4.28
C ARG A 48 -26.26 -4.92 -4.22
N THR A 49 -25.40 -5.67 -3.54
CA THR A 49 -25.61 -7.11 -3.33
C THR A 49 -26.89 -7.36 -2.53
N MET A 50 -27.11 -6.60 -1.46
CA MET A 50 -28.29 -6.76 -0.61
C MET A 50 -29.59 -6.35 -1.31
N SER A 51 -29.56 -5.38 -2.22
CA SER A 51 -30.74 -4.91 -2.95
C SER A 51 -31.09 -5.78 -4.15
N ASP A 52 -30.09 -6.23 -4.91
CA ASP A 52 -30.34 -6.81 -6.23
C ASP A 52 -30.12 -8.33 -6.26
N VAL A 53 -29.08 -8.82 -5.57
CA VAL A 53 -28.69 -10.24 -5.60
C VAL A 53 -29.47 -11.04 -4.56
N VAL A 54 -29.50 -10.56 -3.32
CA VAL A 54 -30.06 -11.34 -2.21
C VAL A 54 -31.53 -11.72 -2.42
N PRO A 55 -32.44 -10.81 -2.82
CA PRO A 55 -33.84 -11.18 -3.03
C PRO A 55 -34.04 -12.25 -4.11
N GLN A 56 -33.21 -12.23 -5.16
CA GLN A 56 -33.30 -13.20 -6.25
C GLN A 56 -32.83 -14.59 -5.81
N VAL A 57 -31.72 -14.65 -5.08
CA VAL A 57 -31.20 -15.92 -4.53
C VAL A 57 -32.17 -16.50 -3.50
N GLU A 58 -32.74 -15.68 -2.62
CA GLU A 58 -33.74 -16.13 -1.64
C GLU A 58 -35.02 -16.67 -2.29
N ALA A 59 -35.49 -16.01 -3.36
CA ALA A 59 -36.63 -16.49 -4.14
C ALA A 59 -36.33 -17.86 -4.78
N GLU A 60 -35.10 -18.09 -5.23
CA GLU A 60 -34.71 -19.37 -5.82
C GLU A 60 -34.55 -20.47 -4.77
N ILE A 61 -33.95 -20.18 -3.61
CA ILE A 61 -33.92 -21.09 -2.45
C ILE A 61 -35.34 -21.54 -2.09
N ALA A 62 -36.31 -20.61 -2.07
CA ALA A 62 -37.70 -20.91 -1.75
C ALA A 62 -38.41 -21.80 -2.79
N ARG A 63 -37.98 -21.75 -4.07
CA ARG A 63 -38.58 -22.51 -5.16
C ARG A 63 -38.18 -23.99 -5.21
N GLN A 64 -37.14 -24.41 -4.48
CA GLN A 64 -36.69 -25.82 -4.41
C GLN A 64 -36.52 -26.51 -5.78
N ARG A 65 -36.10 -25.79 -6.83
CA ARG A 65 -35.95 -26.38 -8.17
C ARG A 65 -34.77 -27.35 -8.24
N SER A 66 -34.97 -28.47 -8.93
CA SER A 66 -33.92 -29.46 -9.22
C SER A 66 -32.83 -28.87 -10.13
N ALA A 67 -31.60 -29.31 -9.90
CA ALA A 67 -30.31 -28.71 -10.27
C ALA A 67 -29.94 -28.63 -11.77
N LEU A 68 -30.89 -28.52 -12.71
CA LEU A 68 -30.63 -28.93 -14.09
C LEU A 68 -30.09 -27.90 -15.09
N THR A 69 -29.90 -26.61 -14.76
CA THR A 69 -29.11 -25.71 -15.64
C THR A 69 -28.43 -24.56 -14.88
N GLN A 70 -27.14 -24.70 -14.58
CA GLN A 70 -26.33 -23.75 -13.79
C GLN A 70 -26.21 -22.35 -14.40
N ASP A 71 -26.07 -22.24 -15.73
CA ASP A 71 -25.91 -20.94 -16.41
C ASP A 71 -27.22 -20.17 -16.58
N ALA A 72 -28.35 -20.86 -16.71
CA ALA A 72 -29.65 -20.21 -16.89
C ALA A 72 -30.21 -19.62 -15.58
N LEU A 73 -29.82 -20.15 -14.41
CA LEU A 73 -30.35 -19.75 -13.10
C LEU A 73 -30.05 -18.28 -12.78
N PHE A 74 -28.84 -17.83 -13.11
CA PHE A 74 -28.34 -16.50 -12.75
C PHE A 74 -27.78 -15.73 -13.94
N SER A 75 -28.10 -16.14 -15.17
CA SER A 75 -27.66 -15.45 -16.39
C SER A 75 -27.95 -13.95 -16.30
N GLY A 76 -26.91 -13.14 -16.35
CA GLY A 76 -27.03 -11.68 -16.30
C GLY A 76 -27.28 -11.07 -14.91
N MET A 77 -27.51 -11.87 -13.86
CA MET A 77 -27.84 -11.37 -12.52
C MET A 77 -26.73 -10.48 -11.94
N PHE A 78 -25.48 -10.86 -12.18
CA PHE A 78 -24.31 -10.19 -11.59
C PHE A 78 -23.70 -9.10 -12.47
N GLU A 79 -24.15 -8.92 -13.71
CA GLU A 79 -23.53 -7.95 -14.63
C GLU A 79 -23.61 -6.52 -14.09
N THR A 80 -24.76 -6.15 -13.52
CA THR A 80 -24.91 -4.82 -12.91
C THR A 80 -24.00 -4.62 -11.68
N LEU A 81 -23.66 -5.69 -10.96
CA LEU A 81 -22.73 -5.66 -9.83
C LEU A 81 -21.28 -5.57 -10.32
N LYS A 82 -20.92 -6.28 -11.39
CA LYS A 82 -19.62 -6.19 -12.06
C LYS A 82 -19.36 -4.78 -12.61
N ASP A 83 -20.33 -4.21 -13.33
CA ASP A 83 -20.24 -2.86 -13.87
C ASP A 83 -20.06 -1.80 -12.77
N LEU A 84 -20.80 -1.97 -11.67
CA LEU A 84 -20.65 -1.13 -10.49
C LEU A 84 -19.25 -1.29 -9.88
N ALA A 85 -18.73 -2.51 -9.77
CA ALA A 85 -17.39 -2.76 -9.24
C ALA A 85 -16.29 -2.12 -10.09
N VAL A 86 -16.40 -2.16 -11.42
CA VAL A 86 -15.49 -1.47 -12.34
C VAL A 86 -15.55 0.05 -12.10
N THR A 87 -16.76 0.62 -12.07
CA THR A 87 -16.97 2.06 -11.89
C THR A 87 -16.41 2.55 -10.55
N LEU A 88 -16.76 1.87 -9.45
CA LEU A 88 -16.26 2.23 -8.12
C LEU A 88 -14.76 2.01 -7.98
N GLY A 89 -14.21 0.99 -8.65
CA GLY A 89 -12.77 0.75 -8.72
C GLY A 89 -12.02 1.94 -9.33
N ILE A 90 -12.52 2.51 -10.44
CA ILE A 90 -11.95 3.70 -11.07
C ILE A 90 -12.02 4.93 -10.15
N ILE A 91 -13.14 5.12 -9.45
CA ILE A 91 -13.30 6.24 -8.49
C ILE A 91 -12.32 6.09 -7.32
N ALA A 92 -12.19 4.87 -6.77
CA ALA A 92 -11.26 4.58 -5.70
C ALA A 92 -9.81 4.76 -6.16
N GLU A 93 -9.46 4.29 -7.36
CA GLU A 93 -8.14 4.49 -7.99
C GLU A 93 -7.79 5.98 -8.10
N GLY A 94 -8.68 6.81 -8.64
CA GLY A 94 -8.46 8.26 -8.75
C GLY A 94 -8.29 8.93 -7.38
N THR A 95 -9.08 8.52 -6.39
CA THR A 95 -8.96 9.02 -5.02
C THR A 95 -7.61 8.64 -4.39
N VAL A 96 -7.19 7.39 -4.55
CA VAL A 96 -5.91 6.88 -4.04
C VAL A 96 -4.74 7.56 -4.74
N SER A 97 -4.79 7.72 -6.07
CA SER A 97 -3.75 8.43 -6.83
C SER A 97 -3.50 9.84 -6.28
N ARG A 98 -4.58 10.59 -6.00
CA ARG A 98 -4.49 11.90 -5.33
C ARG A 98 -3.83 11.82 -3.94
N ILE A 99 -4.19 10.82 -3.14
CA ILE A 99 -3.61 10.61 -1.79
C ILE A 99 -2.10 10.34 -1.90
N LEU A 100 -1.67 9.49 -2.82
CA LEU A 100 -0.25 9.18 -3.04
C LEU A 100 0.53 10.42 -3.50
N GLY A 101 -0.07 11.26 -4.36
CA GLY A 101 0.53 12.53 -4.77
C GLY A 101 0.73 13.51 -3.60
N LEU A 102 -0.28 13.63 -2.72
CA LEU A 102 -0.17 14.44 -1.51
C LEU A 102 0.89 13.90 -0.54
N GLU A 103 0.99 12.57 -0.42
CA GLU A 103 2.00 11.93 0.41
C GLU A 103 3.42 12.15 -0.13
N ALA A 104 3.60 12.13 -1.45
CA ALA A 104 4.87 12.47 -2.10
C ALA A 104 5.27 13.94 -1.88
N GLY A 105 4.30 14.87 -1.93
CA GLY A 105 4.52 16.28 -1.57
C GLY A 105 4.93 16.44 -0.11
N ARG A 106 4.19 15.82 0.83
CA ARG A 106 4.52 15.79 2.26
C ARG A 106 5.93 15.23 2.50
N HIS A 107 6.27 14.15 1.81
CA HIS A 107 7.59 13.51 1.89
C HIS A 107 8.69 14.48 1.47
N THR A 108 8.51 15.18 0.34
CA THR A 108 9.48 16.17 -0.17
C THR A 108 9.76 17.27 0.84
N GLU A 109 8.72 17.80 1.50
CA GLU A 109 8.90 18.83 2.54
C GLU A 109 9.58 18.28 3.80
N LYS A 110 9.25 17.05 4.20
CA LYS A 110 9.95 16.37 5.30
C LYS A 110 11.42 16.09 4.98
N TRP A 111 11.73 15.77 3.74
CA TRP A 111 13.10 15.55 3.28
C TRP A 111 13.94 16.83 3.38
N LYS A 112 13.43 17.95 2.86
CA LYS A 112 14.09 19.27 3.00
C LYS A 112 14.31 19.63 4.47
N ALA A 113 13.29 19.47 5.31
CA ALA A 113 13.38 19.76 6.74
C ALA A 113 14.39 18.86 7.47
N SER A 114 14.41 17.57 7.13
CA SER A 114 15.35 16.58 7.67
C SER A 114 16.81 16.95 7.39
N VAL A 115 17.11 17.29 6.14
CA VAL A 115 18.46 17.70 5.74
C VAL A 115 18.84 19.03 6.40
N ARG A 116 17.94 20.01 6.43
CA ARG A 116 18.19 21.31 7.07
C ARG A 116 18.49 21.17 8.56
N SER A 117 17.71 20.37 9.29
CA SER A 117 17.92 20.19 10.74
C SER A 117 19.16 19.38 11.08
N THR A 118 19.55 18.45 10.20
CA THR A 118 20.67 17.52 10.45
C THR A 118 22.02 18.07 9.98
N LEU A 119 22.04 18.73 8.82
CA LEU A 119 23.27 19.19 8.15
C LEU A 119 23.38 20.72 8.04
N GLY A 120 22.33 21.47 8.39
CA GLY A 120 22.35 22.93 8.35
C GLY A 120 22.40 23.53 6.94
N ILE A 121 22.03 22.76 5.91
CA ILE A 121 22.00 23.18 4.51
C ILE A 121 20.58 23.19 3.95
N ASP A 122 20.34 24.08 2.98
CA ASP A 122 19.09 24.12 2.22
C ASP A 122 19.29 23.43 0.86
N ILE A 123 18.38 22.54 0.51
CA ILE A 123 18.40 21.76 -0.73
C ILE A 123 17.21 22.10 -1.65
N ALA A 124 16.41 23.12 -1.33
CA ALA A 124 15.22 23.48 -2.11
C ALA A 124 15.54 23.80 -3.59
N ALA A 125 16.75 24.28 -3.88
CA ALA A 125 17.19 24.57 -5.25
C ALA A 125 17.56 23.33 -6.08
N VAL A 126 17.76 22.17 -5.45
CA VAL A 126 18.23 20.92 -6.09
C VAL A 126 17.28 19.74 -5.88
N VAL A 127 16.14 19.96 -5.24
CA VAL A 127 15.13 18.94 -4.92
C VAL A 127 13.76 19.48 -5.32
N SER A 128 13.11 18.80 -6.25
CA SER A 128 11.75 19.12 -6.65
C SER A 128 10.83 17.90 -6.54
N GLN A 129 9.51 18.11 -6.49
CA GLN A 129 8.56 17.00 -6.40
C GLN A 129 8.51 16.20 -7.71
N GLU A 130 8.76 16.87 -8.84
CA GLU A 130 8.77 16.30 -10.19
C GLU A 130 9.80 15.17 -10.34
N ASP A 131 10.89 15.21 -9.56
CA ASP A 131 11.87 14.12 -9.47
C ASP A 131 11.23 12.77 -9.10
N LEU A 132 10.11 12.80 -8.38
CA LEU A 132 9.41 11.61 -7.88
C LEU A 132 8.41 11.05 -8.90
N GLY A 133 8.28 11.66 -10.08
CA GLY A 133 7.27 11.33 -11.09
C GLY A 133 7.20 9.83 -11.38
N ASP A 134 8.32 9.21 -11.74
CA ASP A 134 8.38 7.78 -12.08
C ASP A 134 7.98 6.89 -10.89
N LYS A 135 8.45 7.22 -9.68
CA LYS A 135 8.13 6.44 -8.47
C LYS A 135 6.67 6.57 -8.07
N LEU A 136 6.08 7.75 -8.29
CA LEU A 136 4.66 7.96 -8.08
C LEU A 136 3.84 7.20 -9.12
N GLN A 137 4.23 7.22 -10.39
CA GLN A 137 3.55 6.45 -11.45
C GLN A 137 3.60 4.94 -11.19
N ASP A 138 4.76 4.42 -10.81
CA ASP A 138 4.93 3.01 -10.42
C ASP A 138 3.97 2.65 -9.26
N ALA A 139 3.91 3.51 -8.24
CA ALA A 139 3.01 3.30 -7.11
C ALA A 139 1.54 3.36 -7.53
N VAL A 140 1.14 4.35 -8.33
CA VAL A 140 -0.24 4.48 -8.84
C VAL A 140 -0.64 3.24 -9.63
N GLY A 141 0.20 2.75 -10.54
CA GLY A 141 -0.06 1.54 -11.31
C GLY A 141 -0.26 0.30 -10.44
N ARG A 142 0.63 0.08 -9.46
CA ARG A 142 0.48 -1.04 -8.51
C ARG A 142 -0.83 -0.95 -7.71
N ASN A 143 -1.18 0.23 -7.23
CA ASN A 143 -2.38 0.45 -6.43
C ASN A 143 -3.66 0.32 -7.25
N ALA A 144 -3.66 0.76 -8.51
CA ALA A 144 -4.75 0.54 -9.45
C ALA A 144 -5.05 -0.96 -9.62
N SER A 145 -4.02 -1.79 -9.84
CA SER A 145 -4.18 -3.24 -9.94
C SER A 145 -4.73 -3.86 -8.64
N LEU A 146 -4.25 -3.42 -7.47
CA LEU A 146 -4.73 -3.93 -6.18
C LEU A 146 -6.20 -3.58 -5.95
N ILE A 147 -6.62 -2.35 -6.22
CA ILE A 147 -8.02 -1.89 -6.07
C ILE A 147 -8.93 -2.65 -7.03
N LYS A 148 -8.53 -2.79 -8.30
CA LYS A 148 -9.28 -3.57 -9.30
C LYS A 148 -9.47 -5.01 -8.84
N SER A 149 -8.40 -5.66 -8.37
CA SER A 149 -8.47 -7.03 -7.84
C SER A 149 -9.32 -7.13 -6.56
N LEU A 150 -9.30 -6.13 -5.69
CA LEU A 150 -10.16 -6.09 -4.51
C LEU A 150 -11.64 -6.06 -4.92
N ALA A 151 -11.98 -5.22 -5.90
CA ALA A 151 -13.34 -5.09 -6.41
C ALA A 151 -13.80 -6.38 -7.11
N SER A 152 -13.03 -6.90 -8.07
CA SER A 152 -13.38 -8.10 -8.84
C SER A 152 -13.46 -9.34 -7.96
N ASP A 153 -12.52 -9.53 -7.02
CA ASP A 153 -12.55 -10.70 -6.13
C ASP A 153 -13.74 -10.65 -5.18
N THR A 154 -14.16 -9.44 -4.76
CA THR A 154 -15.36 -9.27 -3.92
C THR A 154 -16.61 -9.70 -4.68
N VAL A 155 -16.77 -9.29 -5.95
CA VAL A 155 -17.89 -9.72 -6.79
C VAL A 155 -17.86 -11.23 -7.02
N ALA A 156 -16.71 -11.80 -7.37
CA ALA A 156 -16.58 -13.24 -7.59
C ALA A 156 -16.93 -14.08 -6.34
N LYS A 157 -16.66 -13.55 -5.14
CA LYS A 157 -17.04 -14.17 -3.87
C LYS A 157 -18.55 -14.12 -3.62
N VAL A 158 -19.19 -13.00 -3.96
CA VAL A 158 -20.66 -12.88 -3.91
C VAL A 158 -21.31 -13.88 -4.86
N GLU A 159 -20.80 -13.97 -6.09
CA GLU A 159 -21.26 -14.94 -7.09
C GLU A 159 -21.17 -16.37 -6.56
N ARG A 160 -19.99 -16.76 -6.09
CA ARG A 160 -19.77 -18.10 -5.54
C ARG A 160 -20.71 -18.39 -4.37
N ALA A 161 -20.87 -17.46 -3.44
CA ALA A 161 -21.76 -17.64 -2.29
C ALA A 161 -23.22 -17.84 -2.72
N ALA A 162 -23.69 -17.14 -3.76
CA ALA A 162 -25.04 -17.30 -4.29
C ALA A 162 -25.24 -18.66 -4.97
N TYR A 163 -24.26 -19.12 -5.77
CA TYR A 163 -24.29 -20.45 -6.37
C TYR A 163 -24.29 -21.55 -5.30
N ASP A 164 -23.37 -21.46 -4.33
CA ASP A 164 -23.29 -22.43 -3.24
C ASP A 164 -24.59 -22.49 -2.43
N ALA A 165 -25.24 -21.33 -2.21
CA ALA A 165 -26.48 -21.27 -1.46
C ALA A 165 -27.61 -22.07 -2.11
N VAL A 166 -27.80 -21.94 -3.43
CA VAL A 166 -28.83 -22.68 -4.16
C VAL A 166 -28.43 -24.15 -4.32
N LEU A 167 -27.20 -24.43 -4.75
CA LEU A 167 -26.77 -25.79 -5.08
C LEU A 167 -26.68 -26.71 -3.86
N GLN A 168 -26.29 -26.17 -2.72
CA GLN A 168 -26.13 -26.93 -1.48
C GLN A 168 -27.39 -26.88 -0.60
N GLY A 169 -28.48 -26.27 -1.08
CA GLY A 169 -29.73 -26.14 -0.33
C GLY A 169 -29.57 -25.34 0.96
N GLN A 170 -28.72 -24.30 0.96
CA GLN A 170 -28.53 -23.44 2.12
C GLN A 170 -29.79 -22.61 2.37
N THR A 171 -30.04 -22.31 3.64
CA THR A 171 -31.09 -21.37 4.02
C THR A 171 -30.70 -19.93 3.66
N ALA A 172 -31.71 -19.07 3.45
CA ALA A 172 -31.52 -17.63 3.27
C ALA A 172 -30.64 -17.00 4.37
N LYS A 173 -30.80 -17.47 5.62
CA LYS A 173 -29.98 -17.05 6.76
C LYS A 173 -28.50 -17.40 6.56
N GLN A 174 -28.20 -18.65 6.22
CA GLN A 174 -26.82 -19.11 5.98
C GLN A 174 -26.15 -18.34 4.84
N PHE A 175 -26.90 -18.06 3.77
CA PHE A 175 -26.40 -17.24 2.66
C PHE A 175 -26.02 -15.82 3.09
N ARG A 176 -26.88 -15.14 3.88
CA ARG A 176 -26.58 -13.80 4.40
C ARG A 176 -25.39 -13.79 5.37
N GLU A 177 -25.27 -14.81 6.20
CA GLU A 177 -24.12 -15.01 7.09
C GLU A 177 -22.84 -15.14 6.25
N ARG A 178 -22.88 -15.96 5.20
CA ARG A 178 -21.75 -16.13 4.27
C ARG A 178 -21.35 -14.82 3.59
N LEU A 179 -22.30 -14.04 3.09
CA LEU A 179 -22.01 -12.73 2.50
C LEU A 179 -21.33 -11.80 3.51
N THR A 180 -21.82 -11.78 4.75
CA THR A 180 -21.22 -10.96 5.82
C THR A 180 -19.76 -11.34 6.06
N GLU A 181 -19.45 -12.65 6.07
CA GLU A 181 -18.07 -13.13 6.17
C GLU A 181 -17.20 -12.67 5.01
N GLU A 182 -17.69 -12.81 3.77
CA GLU A 182 -16.94 -12.46 2.56
C GLU A 182 -16.64 -10.95 2.48
N PHE A 183 -17.60 -10.09 2.79
CA PHE A 183 -17.34 -8.64 2.92
C PHE A 183 -16.40 -8.33 4.08
N GLY A 184 -16.44 -9.10 5.17
CA GLY A 184 -15.47 -9.02 6.25
C GLY A 184 -14.04 -9.37 5.80
N VAL A 185 -13.87 -10.37 4.93
CA VAL A 185 -12.58 -10.71 4.31
C VAL A 185 -12.10 -9.56 3.41
N ALA A 186 -12.98 -9.00 2.60
CA ALA A 186 -12.66 -7.87 1.73
C ALA A 186 -12.20 -6.63 2.54
N ASP A 187 -12.89 -6.28 3.63
CA ASP A 187 -12.48 -5.18 4.53
C ASP A 187 -11.11 -5.43 5.17
N ARG A 188 -10.83 -6.67 5.59
CA ARG A 188 -9.50 -7.04 6.11
C ARG A 188 -8.43 -6.87 5.04
N ARG A 189 -8.69 -7.29 3.81
CA ARG A 189 -7.76 -7.10 2.69
C ARG A 189 -7.52 -5.62 2.38
N ALA A 190 -8.56 -4.79 2.33
CA ALA A 190 -8.46 -3.34 2.17
C ALA A 190 -7.55 -2.71 3.25
N LYS A 191 -7.75 -3.07 4.52
CA LYS A 191 -6.87 -2.62 5.62
C LYS A 191 -5.39 -2.97 5.40
N VAL A 192 -5.11 -4.14 4.83
CA VAL A 192 -3.74 -4.55 4.53
C VAL A 192 -3.19 -3.72 3.38
N ILE A 193 -3.93 -3.60 2.27
CA ILE A 193 -3.53 -2.82 1.08
C ILE A 193 -3.21 -1.37 1.48
N ALA A 194 -4.16 -0.68 2.11
CA ALA A 194 -4.01 0.73 2.49
C ALA A 194 -2.78 0.99 3.38
N ARG A 195 -2.46 0.08 4.31
CA ARG A 195 -1.28 0.21 5.16
C ARG A 195 0.02 -0.10 4.43
N ASP A 196 0.02 -1.22 3.73
CA ASP A 196 1.19 -1.75 3.03
C ASP A 196 1.67 -0.80 1.93
N GLN A 197 0.74 -0.27 1.14
CA GLN A 197 1.08 0.52 -0.04
C GLN A 197 1.55 1.94 0.30
N VAL A 198 1.00 2.55 1.36
CA VAL A 198 1.49 3.85 1.83
C VAL A 198 2.89 3.71 2.45
N ALA A 199 3.14 2.66 3.24
CA ALA A 199 4.47 2.37 3.79
C ALA A 199 5.51 2.09 2.69
N LYS A 200 5.15 1.31 1.68
CA LYS A 200 6.01 1.03 0.51
C LYS A 200 6.34 2.28 -0.28
N LEU A 201 5.34 3.13 -0.55
CA LEU A 201 5.59 4.41 -1.22
C LEU A 201 6.62 5.23 -0.43
N THR A 202 6.42 5.41 0.88
CA THR A 202 7.38 6.17 1.69
C THR A 202 8.78 5.54 1.68
N SER A 203 8.90 4.21 1.71
CA SER A 203 10.17 3.50 1.59
C SER A 203 10.85 3.74 0.23
N ASP A 204 10.09 3.67 -0.87
CA ASP A 204 10.57 3.94 -2.22
C ASP A 204 11.08 5.39 -2.34
N LEU A 205 10.34 6.35 -1.78
CA LEU A 205 10.72 7.77 -1.77
C LEU A 205 11.96 8.05 -0.92
N ASN A 206 12.08 7.41 0.25
CA ASN A 206 13.28 7.50 1.10
C ASN A 206 14.51 7.02 0.34
N ARG A 207 14.44 5.83 -0.25
CA ARG A 207 15.53 5.27 -1.05
C ARG A 207 15.89 6.21 -2.20
N PHE A 208 14.89 6.67 -2.94
CA PHE A 208 15.10 7.57 -4.07
C PHE A 208 15.84 8.84 -3.64
N ARG A 209 15.38 9.52 -2.59
CA ARG A 209 16.00 10.76 -2.11
C ARG A 209 17.41 10.55 -1.57
N HIS A 210 17.66 9.45 -0.87
CA HIS A 210 19.01 9.12 -0.41
C HIS A 210 19.96 8.90 -1.60
N VAL A 211 19.56 8.08 -2.58
CA VAL A 211 20.40 7.83 -3.77
C VAL A 211 20.59 9.09 -4.60
N GLN A 212 19.54 9.89 -4.81
CA GLN A 212 19.62 11.19 -5.49
C GLN A 212 20.63 12.14 -4.83
N ALA A 213 20.74 12.05 -3.51
CA ALA A 213 21.61 12.84 -2.65
C ALA A 213 23.03 12.27 -2.47
N GLY A 214 23.38 11.20 -3.19
CA GLY A 214 24.69 10.55 -3.12
C GLY A 214 24.89 9.68 -1.87
N VAL A 215 23.81 9.31 -1.18
CA VAL A 215 23.85 8.39 -0.04
C VAL A 215 23.77 6.95 -0.53
N THR A 216 24.84 6.19 -0.31
CA THR A 216 24.94 4.77 -0.73
C THR A 216 24.49 3.80 0.37
N SER A 217 24.49 4.23 1.62
CA SER A 217 24.33 3.36 2.80
C SER A 217 23.19 3.81 3.71
N TYR A 218 22.60 2.87 4.45
CA TYR A 218 21.59 3.17 5.45
C TYR A 218 21.68 2.25 6.66
N ALA A 219 21.31 2.76 7.83
CA ALA A 219 21.02 1.95 9.00
C ALA A 219 19.55 1.51 8.98
N TRP A 220 19.29 0.23 9.23
CA TRP A 220 17.94 -0.29 9.39
C TRP A 220 17.37 0.16 10.74
N SER A 221 16.16 0.72 10.74
CA SER A 221 15.47 1.11 11.97
C SER A 221 14.04 0.58 11.96
N THR A 222 13.66 -0.13 13.01
CA THR A 222 12.34 -0.72 13.19
C THR A 222 11.36 0.29 13.79
N SER A 223 10.08 -0.07 13.85
CA SER A 223 9.08 0.75 14.55
C SER A 223 9.12 0.59 16.08
N HIS A 224 10.03 -0.24 16.62
CA HIS A 224 10.21 -0.52 18.05
C HIS A 224 8.93 -0.97 18.79
N ASP A 225 7.97 -1.56 18.08
CA ASP A 225 6.71 -2.03 18.66
C ASP A 225 6.61 -3.57 18.73
N GLU A 226 5.60 -4.05 19.45
CA GLU A 226 5.34 -5.48 19.67
C GLU A 226 5.10 -6.29 18.38
N ARG A 227 4.66 -5.63 17.30
CA ARG A 227 4.34 -6.25 16.00
C ARG A 227 5.55 -6.31 15.07
N VAL A 228 6.71 -5.78 15.46
CA VAL A 228 7.96 -5.95 14.72
C VAL A 228 8.34 -7.43 14.74
N ARG A 229 8.61 -8.00 13.57
CA ARG A 229 9.03 -9.41 13.42
C ARG A 229 10.37 -9.64 14.11
N ALA A 230 10.55 -10.81 14.72
CA ALA A 230 11.83 -11.17 15.36
C ALA A 230 13.03 -11.02 14.40
N ARG A 231 12.86 -11.43 13.13
CA ARG A 231 13.85 -11.20 12.08
C ARG A 231 14.23 -9.73 11.95
N HIS A 232 13.25 -8.82 11.88
CA HIS A 232 13.50 -7.37 11.74
C HIS A 232 14.10 -6.75 13.01
N LYS A 233 13.72 -7.23 14.20
CA LYS A 233 14.35 -6.79 15.47
C LYS A 233 15.86 -7.05 15.45
N ALA A 234 16.29 -8.18 14.90
CA ALA A 234 17.72 -8.51 14.75
C ALA A 234 18.45 -7.65 13.70
N LEU A 235 17.73 -6.83 12.92
CA LEU A 235 18.31 -5.93 11.93
C LEU A 235 18.46 -4.50 12.45
N GLU A 236 17.89 -4.16 13.62
CA GLU A 236 17.98 -2.82 14.19
C GLU A 236 19.44 -2.33 14.27
N GLY A 237 19.70 -1.15 13.71
CA GLY A 237 21.02 -0.52 13.67
C GLY A 237 22.02 -1.15 12.70
N LYS A 238 21.72 -2.31 12.09
CA LYS A 238 22.59 -2.89 11.06
C LYS A 238 22.64 -1.99 9.84
N GLU A 239 23.82 -1.88 9.26
CA GLU A 239 24.05 -1.09 8.06
C GLU A 239 23.98 -1.93 6.80
N TYR A 240 23.35 -1.38 5.77
CA TYR A 240 23.20 -1.99 4.47
C TYR A 240 23.48 -0.97 3.37
N GLU A 241 23.93 -1.46 2.23
CA GLU A 241 24.12 -0.68 1.02
C GLU A 241 22.85 -0.72 0.15
N TYR A 242 22.49 0.40 -0.46
CA TYR A 242 21.37 0.45 -1.40
C TYR A 242 21.65 -0.39 -2.65
N GLY A 243 20.72 -1.28 -2.99
CA GLY A 243 20.84 -2.15 -4.16
C GLY A 243 21.47 -3.52 -3.87
N LYS A 244 21.97 -3.73 -2.64
CA LYS A 244 22.37 -5.05 -2.15
C LYS A 244 21.23 -5.71 -1.35
N PRO A 245 21.15 -7.05 -1.33
CA PRO A 245 20.18 -7.76 -0.51
C PRO A 245 20.46 -7.56 0.99
N THR A 246 19.41 -7.63 1.80
CA THR A 246 19.49 -7.60 3.27
C THR A 246 19.26 -8.99 3.89
N ASP A 247 19.35 -9.11 5.22
CA ASP A 247 18.92 -10.33 5.93
C ASP A 247 17.39 -10.44 6.10
N ALA A 248 16.61 -9.51 5.54
CA ALA A 248 15.14 -9.55 5.60
C ALA A 248 14.55 -10.57 4.61
N GLU A 249 13.22 -10.72 4.63
CA GLU A 249 12.51 -11.62 3.70
C GLU A 249 12.87 -11.28 2.24
N ASN A 250 13.35 -12.29 1.49
CA ASN A 250 13.75 -12.16 0.08
C ASN A 250 14.82 -11.08 -0.19
N GLY A 251 15.65 -10.75 0.81
CA GLY A 251 16.67 -9.71 0.68
C GLY A 251 16.11 -8.28 0.58
N LEU A 252 14.83 -8.08 0.93
CA LEU A 252 14.15 -6.80 0.74
C LEU A 252 14.64 -5.69 1.70
N PRO A 253 14.66 -4.42 1.28
CA PRO A 253 15.01 -3.31 2.16
C PRO A 253 13.85 -2.98 3.13
N PRO A 254 14.10 -2.16 4.17
CA PRO A 254 13.07 -1.83 5.17
C PRO A 254 11.86 -1.14 4.52
N GLY A 255 10.65 -1.51 4.97
CA GLY A 255 9.39 -0.99 4.46
C GLY A 255 8.86 -1.68 3.20
N GLN A 256 9.63 -2.59 2.58
CA GLN A 256 9.19 -3.36 1.40
C GLN A 256 8.50 -4.71 1.73
N PRO A 257 8.91 -5.48 2.77
CA PRO A 257 8.14 -6.66 3.15
C PRO A 257 6.70 -6.30 3.51
N ILE A 258 5.75 -7.21 3.29
CA ILE A 258 4.33 -6.95 3.51
C ILE A 258 4.07 -6.38 4.93
N GLN A 259 3.30 -5.30 5.06
CA GLN A 259 3.01 -4.63 6.35
C GLN A 259 4.25 -4.23 7.18
N CYS A 260 5.44 -4.10 6.57
CA CYS A 260 6.63 -3.66 7.27
C CYS A 260 6.54 -2.16 7.59
N ARG A 261 6.85 -1.79 8.84
CA ARG A 261 6.95 -0.38 9.29
C ARG A 261 8.39 0.05 9.58
N CYS A 262 9.37 -0.77 9.19
CA CYS A 262 10.77 -0.41 9.32
C CYS A 262 11.14 0.64 8.26
N VAL A 263 12.17 1.43 8.54
CA VAL A 263 12.64 2.52 7.70
C VAL A 263 14.15 2.47 7.52
N ALA A 264 14.61 2.94 6.36
CA ALA A 264 16.02 3.17 6.09
C ALA A 264 16.41 4.56 6.59
N ARG A 265 17.43 4.63 7.46
CA ARG A 265 18.04 5.89 7.88
C ARG A 265 19.34 6.10 7.12
N GLY A 266 19.32 6.98 6.12
CA GLY A 266 20.47 7.21 5.24
C GLY A 266 21.69 7.69 6.02
N ILE A 267 22.87 7.16 5.70
CA ILE A 267 24.13 7.52 6.35
C ILE A 267 24.95 8.33 5.35
N VAL A 268 25.21 9.58 5.69
CA VAL A 268 26.08 10.47 4.92
C VAL A 268 27.50 10.32 5.47
N TYR A 269 28.43 9.83 4.65
CA TYR A 269 29.85 9.75 4.98
C TYR A 269 30.59 10.98 4.43
N PHE A 270 31.50 11.57 5.21
CA PHE A 270 32.24 12.78 4.87
C PHE A 270 33.73 12.53 4.55
N ASP A 271 34.29 11.42 5.05
CA ASP A 271 35.73 11.12 4.99
C ASP A 271 36.08 9.91 4.07
N GLY A 272 35.20 9.56 3.12
CA GLY A 272 35.37 8.41 2.20
C GLY A 272 34.09 7.57 2.06
N GLU A 273 34.14 6.47 1.31
CA GLU A 273 33.04 5.48 1.23
C GLU A 273 33.32 4.31 2.19
N ARG A 274 32.27 3.77 2.85
CA ARG A 274 32.43 2.63 3.79
C ARG A 274 32.53 1.28 3.07
N PHE A 275 31.92 1.16 1.89
CA PHE A 275 31.80 -0.08 1.12
C PHE A 275 32.63 0.05 -0.17
N ASP A 276 33.92 0.32 -0.03
CA ASP A 276 34.93 0.16 -1.08
C ASP A 276 35.61 -1.21 -0.96
#